data_AF-A0A6A0GV59-F1
#
_entry.id   AF-A0A6A0GV59-F1
#
_cell.length_a   1.000
_cell.length_b   1.000
_cell.length_c   1.000
_cell.angle_alpha   90.00
_cell.angle_beta   90.00
_cell.angle_gamma   90.00
#
_symmetry.space_group_name_H-M   'P 1'
#
loop_
_entity.id
_entity.type
_entity.pdbx_description
1 polymer ?
#
loop_
_entity_poly.entity_id
_entity_poly.type
_entity_poly.pdbx_seq_one_letter_code
_entity_poly.pdbx_strand_id
1 'polypeptide(L)'
;MTHYHHAGNTWGKCDNGSESVGCGNQETFINCADVIINSNTATAAATSDFNPWALYSSRDNVVQNVSAEEAAQQGLKPLIIRAQRCIPIDPFHNVANMDMWCMINCLKYPPNCHPSYCKCV
;
A
#
# COMPACT_ATOMS: atom_id res chain seq x y z
N MET A 1 12.08 -5.30 -6.29
CA MET A 1 10.79 -6.02 -6.52
C MET A 1 10.89 -6.80 -7.82
N THR A 2 10.36 -8.02 -7.88
CA THR A 2 10.46 -8.89 -9.06
C THR A 2 9.07 -9.26 -9.55
N HIS A 3 8.83 -9.13 -10.85
CA HIS A 3 7.66 -9.62 -11.54
C HIS A 3 8.00 -10.91 -12.28
N TYR A 4 7.20 -11.94 -12.06
CA TYR A 4 7.31 -13.25 -12.70
C TYR A 4 6.04 -13.53 -13.48
N HIS A 5 6.18 -13.78 -14.78
CA HIS A 5 5.07 -14.16 -15.64
C HIS A 5 5.39 -15.47 -16.36
N HIS A 6 4.52 -16.46 -16.20
CA HIS A 6 4.58 -17.68 -16.96
C HIS A 6 3.50 -17.63 -18.03
N ALA A 7 3.92 -17.69 -19.29
CA ALA A 7 2.99 -17.67 -20.41
C ALA A 7 2.23 -19.01 -20.54
N GLY A 8 1.18 -19.01 -21.35
CA GLY A 8 0.34 -20.19 -21.57
C GLY A 8 -0.14 -20.31 -23.02
N ASN A 9 0.52 -19.63 -23.95
CA ASN A 9 0.13 -19.54 -25.36
C ASN A 9 0.92 -20.49 -26.27
N THR A 10 1.90 -21.24 -25.75
CA THR A 10 2.66 -22.22 -26.53
C THR A 10 1.95 -23.58 -26.52
N TRP A 11 1.96 -24.27 -27.67
CA TRP A 11 1.45 -25.64 -27.80
C TRP A 11 2.44 -26.66 -27.23
N GLY A 12 1.94 -27.65 -26.50
CA GLY A 12 2.78 -28.74 -26.01
C GLY A 12 2.00 -29.94 -25.50
N LYS A 13 2.73 -30.96 -25.08
CA LYS A 13 2.17 -32.21 -24.58
C LYS A 13 1.82 -32.09 -23.09
N CYS A 14 0.59 -32.46 -22.75
CA CYS A 14 0.09 -32.49 -21.39
C CYS A 14 0.39 -33.85 -20.73
N ASP A 15 0.28 -33.91 -19.40
CA ASP A 15 0.57 -35.11 -18.60
C ASP A 15 -0.37 -36.29 -18.92
N ASN A 16 -1.58 -36.00 -19.38
CA ASN A 16 -2.56 -37.01 -19.84
C ASN A 16 -2.27 -37.54 -21.25
N GLY A 17 -1.18 -37.11 -21.89
CA GLY A 17 -0.76 -37.52 -23.22
C GLY A 17 -1.43 -36.77 -24.38
N SER A 18 -2.42 -35.91 -24.12
CA SER A 18 -3.00 -35.02 -25.14
C SER A 18 -2.06 -33.86 -25.44
N GLU A 19 -2.28 -33.16 -26.55
CA GLU A 19 -1.58 -31.93 -26.85
C GLU A 19 -2.55 -30.75 -26.90
N SER A 20 -2.18 -29.64 -26.26
CA SER A 20 -2.98 -28.42 -26.24
C SER A 20 -2.11 -27.19 -25.96
N VAL A 21 -2.69 -26.01 -26.20
CA VAL A 21 -2.11 -24.73 -25.79
C VAL A 21 -2.01 -24.67 -24.27
N GLY A 22 -0.88 -24.16 -23.75
CA GLY A 22 -0.60 -24.03 -22.32
C GLY A 22 0.03 -25.27 -21.67
N CYS A 23 0.17 -26.37 -22.41
CA CYS A 23 0.87 -27.58 -21.95
C CYS A 23 2.33 -27.60 -22.40
N GLY A 24 3.15 -28.42 -21.75
CA GLY A 24 4.59 -28.50 -22.02
C GLY A 24 5.36 -27.25 -21.56
N ASN A 25 6.56 -27.05 -22.10
CA ASN A 25 7.39 -25.91 -21.73
C ASN A 25 6.74 -24.60 -22.17
N GLN A 26 6.49 -23.71 -21.20
CA GLN A 26 5.99 -22.36 -21.47
C GLN A 26 7.07 -21.31 -21.23
N GLU A 27 7.00 -20.22 -21.98
CA GLU A 27 7.90 -19.08 -21.80
C GLU A 27 7.74 -18.47 -20.40
N THR A 28 8.85 -17.99 -19.86
CA THR A 28 8.87 -17.31 -18.57
C THR A 28 9.53 -15.96 -18.74
N PHE A 29 8.82 -14.90 -18.34
CA PHE A 29 9.29 -13.53 -18.38
C PHE A 29 9.52 -13.04 -16.96
N ILE A 30 10.76 -12.61 -16.68
CA ILE A 30 11.15 -12.10 -15.37
C ILE A 30 11.64 -10.67 -15.57
N ASN A 31 11.01 -9.74 -14.85
CA ASN A 31 11.41 -8.35 -14.81
C ASN A 31 11.71 -7.94 -13.36
N CYS A 32 12.78 -7.19 -13.17
CA CYS A 32 13.17 -6.64 -11.88
C CYS A 32 13.05 -5.11 -11.89
N ALA A 33 12.60 -4.56 -10.78
CA ALA A 33 12.57 -3.13 -10.53
C ALA A 33 13.22 -2.83 -9.18
N ASP A 34 14.14 -1.87 -9.16
CA ASP A 34 14.71 -1.34 -7.92
C ASP A 34 13.69 -0.42 -7.26
N VAL A 35 13.38 -0.69 -5.99
CA VAL A 35 12.40 0.06 -5.21
C VAL A 35 12.94 0.32 -3.82
N ILE A 36 12.60 1.48 -3.26
CA ILE A 36 12.85 1.82 -1.86
C ILE A 36 11.50 1.98 -1.18
N ILE A 37 11.31 1.32 -0.05
CA ILE A 37 10.11 1.46 0.78
C ILE A 37 10.48 2.36 1.96
N ASN A 38 10.01 3.61 1.92
CA ASN A 38 10.17 4.53 3.04
C ASN A 38 9.02 4.34 4.03
N SER A 39 9.35 4.12 5.32
CA SER A 39 8.36 4.17 6.39
C SER A 39 8.22 5.61 6.87
N ASN A 40 7.09 6.24 6.56
CA ASN A 40 6.74 7.56 7.08
C ASN A 40 5.98 7.48 8.42
N THR A 41 5.97 6.29 9.05
CA THR A 41 5.35 6.14 10.35
C THR A 41 6.24 6.86 11.37
N ALA A 42 5.87 8.08 11.74
CA ALA A 42 6.31 8.67 12.99
C ALA A 42 5.78 7.76 14.10
N THR A 43 6.58 6.76 14.49
CA THR A 43 6.36 6.06 15.76
C THR A 43 6.29 7.15 16.82
N ALA A 44 5.18 7.18 17.56
CA ALA A 44 4.99 8.09 18.67
C ALA A 44 6.28 8.15 19.50
N ALA A 45 6.81 9.37 19.69
CA ALA A 45 8.13 9.71 20.23
C ALA A 45 9.29 9.81 19.21
N ALA A 46 9.18 10.68 18.21
CA ALA A 46 10.34 11.47 17.80
C ALA A 46 10.33 12.76 18.61
N THR A 47 10.95 12.72 19.77
CA THR A 47 11.51 13.92 20.40
C THR A 47 12.63 14.41 19.46
N SER A 48 12.59 15.69 19.08
CA SER A 48 13.43 16.42 18.11
C SER A 48 12.87 16.48 16.67
N ASP A 49 12.65 17.72 16.23
CA ASP A 49 11.74 18.19 15.18
C ASP A 49 12.22 17.97 13.73
N PHE A 50 13.12 17.01 13.48
CA PHE A 50 13.63 16.73 12.14
C PHE A 50 13.72 15.22 11.85
N ASN A 51 12.70 14.69 11.16
CA ASN A 51 12.83 13.44 10.43
C ASN A 51 13.07 13.79 8.94
N PRO A 52 14.30 13.66 8.42
CA PRO A 52 14.62 13.99 7.02
C PRO A 52 13.84 13.15 6.00
N TRP A 53 13.31 11.99 6.43
CA TRP A 53 12.51 11.09 5.61
C TRP A 53 11.01 11.33 5.74
N ALA A 54 10.57 12.27 6.59
CA ALA A 54 9.17 12.64 6.66
C ALA A 54 8.74 13.26 5.33
N LEU A 55 7.82 12.59 4.65
CA LEU A 55 7.10 13.19 3.53
C LEU A 55 6.13 14.22 4.07
N TYR A 56 6.09 15.40 3.47
CA TYR A 56 5.03 16.37 3.69
C TYR A 56 4.25 16.52 2.38
N SER A 57 2.92 16.64 2.44
CA SER A 57 2.09 16.76 1.24
C SER A 57 1.06 17.88 1.35
N SER A 58 0.95 18.63 0.25
CA SER A 58 -0.25 19.36 -0.14
C SER A 58 -1.03 18.51 -1.16
N ARG A 59 -2.30 18.81 -1.41
CA ARG A 59 -3.23 18.01 -2.24
C ARG A 59 -2.64 17.51 -3.56
N ASP A 60 -1.71 18.27 -4.15
CA ASP A 60 -1.11 17.97 -5.46
C ASP A 60 0.42 17.85 -5.44
N ASN A 61 1.10 18.00 -4.29
CA ASN A 61 2.57 17.99 -4.25
C ASN A 61 3.13 17.32 -2.99
N VAL A 62 4.19 16.53 -3.14
CA VAL A 62 4.91 15.85 -2.05
C VAL A 62 6.30 16.48 -1.93
N VAL A 63 6.61 17.02 -0.76
CA VAL A 63 7.88 17.67 -0.43
C VAL A 63 8.64 16.82 0.59
N GLN A 64 9.95 16.70 0.38
CA GLN A 64 10.89 15.99 1.24
C GLN A 64 11.98 16.96 1.73
N ASN A 65 12.72 16.59 2.78
CA ASN A 65 13.84 17.38 3.31
C ASN A 65 13.44 18.78 3.81
N VAL A 66 12.20 18.94 4.29
CA VAL A 66 11.70 20.17 4.94
C VAL A 66 11.53 19.92 6.43
N SER A 67 11.83 20.93 7.24
CA SER A 67 11.53 20.88 8.68
C SER A 67 10.02 20.91 8.93
N ALA A 68 9.59 20.41 10.08
CA ALA A 68 8.18 20.42 10.47
C ALA A 68 7.60 21.85 10.52
N GLU A 69 8.43 22.83 10.89
CA GLU A 69 8.07 24.24 10.98
C GLU A 69 7.88 24.89 9.60
N GLU A 70 8.81 24.66 8.67
CA GLU A 70 8.70 25.15 7.28
C GLU A 70 7.49 24.52 6.57
N ALA A 71 7.27 23.23 6.78
CA ALA A 71 6.11 22.54 6.26
C ALA A 71 4.80 23.16 6.79
N ALA A 72 4.73 23.46 8.09
CA ALA A 72 3.57 24.11 8.70
C ALA A 72 3.31 25.51 8.14
N GLN A 73 4.35 26.31 7.90
CA GLN A 73 4.24 27.65 7.30
C GLN A 73 3.72 27.61 5.86
N GLN A 74 4.07 26.56 5.11
CA GLN A 74 3.59 26.34 3.74
C GLN A 74 2.24 25.58 3.67
N GLY A 75 1.61 25.32 4.82
CA GLY A 75 0.36 24.55 4.89
C GLY A 75 0.50 23.08 4.49
N LEU A 76 1.73 22.56 4.41
CA LEU A 76 2.03 21.17 4.13
C LEU A 76 1.79 20.33 5.38
N LYS A 77 1.11 19.20 5.21
CA LYS A 77 0.84 18.27 6.32
C LYS A 77 1.75 17.05 6.21
N PRO A 78 2.27 16.51 7.33
CA PRO A 78 3.06 15.30 7.29
C PRO A 78 2.22 14.14 6.76
N LEU A 79 2.77 13.41 5.79
CA LEU A 79 2.21 12.22 5.18
C LEU A 79 2.49 11.03 6.12
N ILE A 80 1.65 10.89 7.14
CA ILE A 80 1.77 9.80 8.10
C ILE A 80 1.18 8.53 7.48
N ILE A 81 2.02 7.72 6.84
CA ILE A 81 1.63 6.39 6.36
C ILE A 81 1.82 5.44 7.54
N ARG A 82 0.71 4.91 8.07
CA ARG A 82 0.72 3.91 9.14
C ARG A 82 0.48 2.54 8.53
N ALA A 83 1.38 1.60 8.75
CA ALA A 83 1.11 0.18 8.51
C ALA A 83 0.26 -0.35 9.68
N GLN A 84 -1.06 -0.18 9.59
CA GLN A 84 -2.02 -0.59 10.61
C GLN A 84 -3.17 -1.35 9.94
N ARG A 85 -3.79 -2.29 10.65
CA ARG A 85 -4.96 -3.03 10.15
C ARG A 85 -6.22 -2.33 10.64
N CYS A 86 -7.03 -1.83 9.72
CA CYS A 86 -8.31 -1.23 10.04
C CYS A 86 -9.42 -2.26 9.96
N ILE A 87 -10.05 -2.54 11.10
CA ILE A 87 -11.12 -3.52 11.27
C ILE A 87 -12.44 -2.84 11.59
N PRO A 88 -13.59 -3.41 11.19
CA PRO A 88 -14.88 -2.91 11.60
C PRO A 88 -15.12 -3.13 13.10
N ILE A 89 -15.89 -2.21 13.70
CA ILE A 89 -16.38 -2.34 15.07
C ILE A 89 -17.87 -2.70 15.08
N ASP A 90 -18.39 -3.17 16.20
CA ASP A 90 -19.80 -3.53 16.32
C ASP A 90 -20.74 -2.33 16.09
N PRO A 91 -21.87 -2.52 15.38
CA PRO A 91 -22.42 -3.79 14.85
C PRO A 91 -21.91 -4.18 13.44
N PHE A 92 -21.03 -3.37 12.85
CA PHE A 92 -20.59 -3.52 11.45
C PHE A 92 -19.59 -4.66 11.22
N HIS A 93 -19.12 -5.30 12.30
CA HIS A 93 -18.24 -6.47 12.22
C HIS A 93 -18.81 -7.58 11.34
N ASN A 94 -20.13 -7.80 11.39
CA ASN A 94 -20.79 -8.89 10.67
C ASN A 94 -21.25 -8.52 9.26
N VAL A 95 -21.02 -7.28 8.82
CA VAL A 95 -21.39 -6.84 7.47
C VAL A 95 -20.29 -7.26 6.49
N ALA A 96 -20.69 -7.97 5.43
CA ALA A 96 -19.75 -8.43 4.40
C ALA A 96 -18.97 -7.25 3.79
N ASN A 97 -17.67 -7.46 3.57
CA ASN A 97 -16.72 -6.49 3.01
C ASN A 97 -16.45 -5.24 3.85
N MET A 98 -16.92 -5.15 5.10
CA MET A 98 -16.60 -4.01 5.96
C MET A 98 -15.13 -3.95 6.39
N ASP A 99 -14.46 -5.10 6.47
CA ASP A 99 -13.02 -5.19 6.65
C ASP A 99 -12.26 -4.51 5.49
N MET A 100 -12.63 -4.82 4.24
CA MET A 100 -12.05 -4.18 3.07
C MET A 100 -12.42 -2.69 3.02
N TRP A 101 -13.66 -2.33 3.35
CA TRP A 101 -14.09 -0.93 3.39
C TRP A 101 -13.28 -0.12 4.41
N CYS A 102 -13.08 -0.66 5.63
CA CYS A 102 -12.27 -0.03 6.67
C CYS A 102 -10.81 0.12 6.22
N MET A 103 -10.22 -0.93 5.65
CA MET A 103 -8.85 -0.86 5.11
C MET A 103 -8.73 0.22 4.03
N ILE A 104 -9.65 0.29 3.08
CA ILE A 104 -9.59 1.27 1.97
C ILE A 104 -9.85 2.70 2.46
N ASN A 105 -10.89 2.92 3.25
CA ASN A 105 -11.30 4.28 3.62
C ASN A 105 -10.44 4.87 4.73
N CYS A 106 -9.96 4.04 5.66
CA CYS A 106 -9.15 4.51 6.77
C CYS A 106 -7.66 4.65 6.43
N LEU A 107 -7.14 3.87 5.47
CA LEU A 107 -5.74 3.98 5.03
C LEU A 107 -5.55 4.92 3.83
N LYS A 108 -6.63 5.44 3.24
CA LYS A 108 -6.58 6.47 2.20
C LYS A 108 -6.01 7.78 2.76
N TYR A 109 -5.33 8.57 1.92
CA TYR A 109 -4.98 9.95 2.23
C TYR A 109 -5.80 10.92 1.37
N PRO A 110 -6.47 11.94 1.97
CA PRO A 110 -6.75 12.06 3.40
C PRO A 110 -7.68 10.93 3.90
N PRO A 111 -7.54 10.49 5.17
CA PRO A 111 -8.32 9.37 5.69
C PRO A 111 -9.80 9.71 5.84
N ASN A 112 -10.66 8.80 5.39
CA ASN A 112 -12.11 8.89 5.51
C ASN A 112 -12.63 7.80 6.47
N CYS A 113 -12.12 7.82 7.70
CA CYS A 113 -12.43 6.82 8.70
C CYS A 113 -13.36 7.39 9.77
N HIS A 114 -14.60 6.91 9.84
CA HIS A 114 -15.48 7.29 10.95
C HIS A 114 -15.27 6.33 12.13
N PRO A 115 -15.05 6.83 13.36
CA PRO A 115 -14.74 6.01 14.53
C PRO A 115 -15.89 5.10 14.97
N SER A 116 -17.12 5.35 14.52
CA SER A 116 -18.27 4.48 14.79
C SER A 116 -18.37 3.25 13.87
N TYR A 117 -17.55 3.17 12.82
CA TYR A 117 -17.57 2.06 11.86
C TYR A 117 -16.30 1.22 11.92
N CYS A 118 -15.14 1.87 12.12
CA CYS A 118 -13.84 1.23 11.99
C CYS A 118 -12.89 1.64 13.12
N LYS A 119 -12.03 0.70 13.51
CA LYS A 119 -10.89 0.91 14.41
C LYS A 119 -9.63 0.38 13.74
N CYS A 120 -8.56 1.16 13.71
CA CYS A 120 -7.25 0.70 13.26
C CYS A 120 -6.38 0.28 14.44
N VAL A 121 -5.76 -0.89 14.31
CA VAL A 121 -4.85 -1.51 15.29
C VAL A 121 -3.49 -1.81 14.69
#